data_AF-A0A1I5K8X9-F1
#
_entry.id   AF-A0A1I5K8X9-F1
#
_cell.length_a   1.000
_cell.length_b   1.000
_cell.length_c   1.000
_cell.angle_alpha   90.00
_cell.angle_beta   90.00
_cell.angle_gamma   90.00
#
_symmetry.space_group_name_H-M   'P 1'
#
loop_
_entity.id
_entity.type
_entity.pdbx_description
1 polymer ?
#
loop_
_entity_poly.entity_id
_entity_poly.type
_entity_poly.pdbx_seq_one_letter_code
_entity_poly.pdbx_strand_id
1 'polypeptide(L)'
;MLLSASALASERGADWQIGPEIRGKNYSVGVPRVMADSDDGPAFVFPADPRGQVKYVTRETGSLANARSLTIRYRIDASEGTRFVANERPSSPAMISLYFQRRGDNWSAKNRHASYRWYSVSDKTLPLTPGEHTITLNFRDEWGAVMGAQSRGNPAFEDALENAERVGFVFGWSGGRGHGVHATGPARFTLLDFEIR
;
A
#
# COMPACT_ATOMS: atom_id res chain seq x y z
N MET A 1 16.13 -16.86 40.76
CA MET A 1 14.90 -16.14 40.39
C MET A 1 14.93 -15.99 38.87
N LEU A 2 14.28 -16.90 38.13
CA LEU A 2 14.17 -16.81 36.68
C LEU A 2 13.10 -15.78 36.35
N LEU A 3 13.46 -14.70 35.64
CA LEU A 3 12.48 -13.84 34.99
C LEU A 3 12.16 -14.43 33.62
N SER A 4 10.91 -14.87 33.50
CA SER A 4 10.28 -15.42 32.31
C SER A 4 10.17 -14.32 31.25
N ALA A 5 10.93 -14.45 30.15
CA ALA A 5 10.72 -13.67 28.94
C ALA A 5 9.58 -14.32 28.13
N SER A 6 8.35 -14.12 28.60
CA SER A 6 7.16 -14.61 27.91
C SER A 6 6.69 -13.55 26.91
N ALA A 7 6.95 -13.84 25.64
CA ALA A 7 6.20 -13.41 24.45
C ALA A 7 5.62 -11.98 24.43
N LEU A 8 6.45 -11.00 24.07
CA LEU A 8 5.98 -9.97 23.14
C LEU A 8 6.11 -10.57 21.74
N ALA A 9 5.12 -11.35 21.31
CA ALA A 9 4.90 -11.53 19.89
C ALA A 9 4.72 -10.11 19.32
N SER A 10 5.66 -9.64 18.50
CA SER A 10 5.60 -8.26 18.03
C SER A 10 4.36 -8.11 17.17
N GLU A 11 3.40 -7.27 17.54
CA GLU A 11 2.17 -6.97 16.78
C GLU A 11 2.44 -6.15 15.50
N ARG A 12 3.62 -6.30 14.89
CA ARG A 12 4.07 -5.49 13.75
C ARG A 12 3.15 -5.66 12.54
N GLY A 13 2.48 -6.80 12.41
CA GLY A 13 1.52 -7.10 11.35
C GLY A 13 0.15 -6.48 11.60
N ALA A 14 -0.30 -6.42 12.85
CA ALA A 14 -1.59 -5.82 13.22
C ALA A 14 -1.67 -4.33 12.90
N ASP A 15 -0.53 -3.64 12.91
CA ASP A 15 -0.42 -2.23 12.48
C ASP A 15 -0.80 -2.02 11.00
N TRP A 16 -0.65 -3.06 10.17
CA TRP A 16 -0.86 -2.99 8.73
C TRP A 16 -2.22 -3.52 8.33
N GLN A 17 -3.14 -2.60 8.06
CA GLN A 17 -4.49 -2.90 7.63
C GLN A 17 -4.55 -3.13 6.13
N ILE A 18 -5.21 -4.21 5.74
CA ILE A 18 -5.50 -4.57 4.35
C ILE A 18 -6.92 -4.14 4.02
N GLY A 19 -7.05 -3.20 3.09
CA GLY A 19 -8.26 -2.43 2.86
C GLY A 19 -8.47 -2.04 1.40
N PRO A 20 -9.24 -0.98 1.11
CA PRO A 20 -9.80 -0.05 2.07
C PRO A 20 -11.10 -0.59 2.67
N GLU A 21 -11.38 -0.22 3.92
CA GLU A 21 -12.72 -0.31 4.47
C GLU A 21 -13.47 0.99 4.21
N ILE A 22 -14.58 0.89 3.49
CA ILE A 22 -15.43 2.03 3.16
C ILE A 22 -16.84 1.69 3.61
N ARG A 23 -17.36 2.45 4.59
CA ARG A 23 -18.70 2.26 5.17
C ARG A 23 -18.94 0.82 5.64
N GLY A 24 -17.98 0.26 6.39
CA GLY A 24 -18.05 -1.10 6.96
C GLY A 24 -17.76 -2.24 5.97
N LYS A 25 -17.53 -1.93 4.69
CA LYS A 25 -17.19 -2.92 3.67
C LYS A 25 -15.72 -2.85 3.31
N ASN A 26 -15.02 -3.97 3.45
CA ASN A 26 -13.65 -4.10 2.93
C ASN A 26 -13.69 -4.42 1.43
N TYR A 27 -12.90 -3.68 0.65
CA TYR A 27 -12.78 -3.85 -0.80
C TYR A 27 -11.57 -4.68 -1.23
N SER A 28 -10.68 -5.04 -0.28
CA SER A 28 -9.81 -6.21 -0.44
C SER A 28 -10.60 -7.47 -0.07
N VAL A 29 -10.60 -8.45 -0.98
CA VAL A 29 -11.45 -9.64 -0.92
C VAL A 29 -10.59 -10.89 -1.00
N GLY A 30 -10.89 -11.91 -0.20
CA GLY A 30 -10.13 -13.17 -0.20
C GLY A 30 -8.77 -13.07 0.49
N VAL A 31 -8.55 -12.03 1.29
CA VAL A 31 -7.34 -11.77 2.09
C VAL A 31 -7.73 -11.36 3.52
N PRO A 32 -6.85 -11.55 4.52
CA PRO A 32 -7.13 -11.09 5.89
C PRO A 32 -7.27 -9.56 5.95
N ARG A 33 -7.84 -9.05 7.07
CA ARG A 33 -8.02 -7.60 7.30
C ARG A 33 -6.74 -6.88 7.73
N VAL A 34 -5.77 -7.62 8.23
CA VAL A 34 -4.45 -7.13 8.63
C VAL A 34 -3.39 -8.08 8.09
N MET A 35 -2.16 -7.60 7.93
CA MET A 35 -1.05 -8.50 7.64
C MET A 35 -0.82 -9.43 8.83
N ALA A 36 -0.51 -10.69 8.54
CA ALA A 36 -0.10 -11.64 9.55
C ALA A 36 1.35 -11.37 9.96
N ASP A 37 1.64 -11.46 11.25
CA ASP A 37 3.02 -11.50 11.71
C ASP A 37 3.73 -12.76 11.23
N SER A 38 5.00 -12.63 10.88
CA SER A 38 5.88 -13.76 10.56
C SER A 38 7.32 -13.43 10.91
N ASP A 39 8.17 -14.45 10.93
CA ASP A 39 9.58 -14.31 11.31
C ASP A 39 10.34 -13.30 10.43
N ASP A 40 9.97 -13.20 9.15
CA ASP A 40 10.57 -12.29 8.18
C ASP A 40 9.94 -10.88 8.16
N GLY A 41 8.82 -10.68 8.88
CA GLY A 41 8.04 -9.44 8.90
C GLY A 41 6.56 -9.62 8.58
N PRO A 42 5.76 -8.54 8.61
CA PRO A 42 4.34 -8.56 8.24
C PRO A 42 4.11 -9.09 6.83
N ALA A 43 3.13 -9.98 6.65
CA ALA A 43 2.89 -10.63 5.36
C ALA A 43 1.42 -10.91 5.06
N PHE A 44 1.12 -11.12 3.78
CA PHE A 44 -0.15 -11.70 3.34
C PHE A 44 0.06 -12.60 2.13
N VAL A 45 -0.91 -13.48 1.88
CA VAL A 45 -0.96 -14.31 0.67
C VAL A 45 -1.90 -13.63 -0.33
N PHE A 46 -1.43 -13.44 -1.56
CA PHE A 46 -2.31 -12.94 -2.63
C PHE A 46 -3.46 -13.94 -2.86
N PRO A 47 -4.68 -13.45 -3.09
CA PRO A 47 -5.78 -14.35 -3.41
C PRO A 47 -5.51 -15.01 -4.76
N ALA A 48 -5.75 -16.32 -4.85
CA ALA A 48 -5.65 -17.09 -6.09
C ALA A 48 -6.96 -17.08 -6.89
N ASP A 49 -8.10 -16.89 -6.22
CA ASP A 49 -9.40 -16.72 -6.86
C ASP A 49 -9.43 -15.34 -7.56
N PRO A 50 -9.77 -15.26 -8.87
CA PRO A 50 -9.88 -14.00 -9.60
C PRO A 50 -11.00 -13.06 -9.08
N ARG A 51 -11.91 -13.55 -8.23
CA ARG A 51 -12.87 -12.72 -7.47
C ARG A 51 -12.24 -12.05 -6.25
N GLY A 52 -11.10 -12.56 -5.80
CA GLY A 52 -10.28 -11.95 -4.74
C GLY A 52 -9.39 -10.84 -5.29
N GLN A 53 -8.96 -9.97 -4.40
CA GLN A 53 -8.03 -8.88 -4.68
C GLN A 53 -7.46 -8.30 -3.39
N VAL A 54 -6.19 -7.91 -3.42
CA VAL A 54 -5.61 -6.97 -2.45
C VAL A 54 -5.54 -5.60 -3.10
N LYS A 55 -6.06 -4.56 -2.42
CA LYS A 55 -6.09 -3.18 -2.93
C LYS A 55 -5.14 -2.25 -2.17
N TYR A 56 -5.34 -2.07 -0.87
CA TYR A 56 -4.56 -1.14 -0.04
C TYR A 56 -3.94 -1.90 1.13
N VAL A 57 -2.70 -1.56 1.47
CA VAL A 57 -2.04 -1.99 2.70
C VAL A 57 -1.46 -0.75 3.37
N THR A 58 -2.06 -0.36 4.49
CA THR A 58 -1.75 0.92 5.14
C THR A 58 -1.73 0.79 6.65
N ARG A 59 -0.94 1.63 7.30
CA ARG A 59 -0.97 1.84 8.74
C ARG A 59 -1.30 3.28 9.07
N GLU A 60 -1.63 3.55 10.33
CA GLU A 60 -1.75 4.92 10.82
C GLU A 60 -0.41 5.66 10.77
N THR A 61 -0.46 6.96 10.55
CA THR A 61 0.70 7.85 10.63
C THR A 61 0.34 9.16 11.30
N GLY A 62 1.35 9.85 11.83
CA GLY A 62 1.27 11.28 12.12
C GLY A 62 1.51 12.11 10.87
N SER A 63 1.65 13.42 11.08
CA SER A 63 2.03 14.39 10.06
C SER A 63 3.29 13.97 9.30
N LEU A 64 3.27 14.16 7.99
CA LEU A 64 4.40 13.92 7.07
C LEU A 64 5.05 15.23 6.59
N ALA A 65 4.64 16.39 7.11
CA ALA A 65 5.12 17.71 6.63
C ALA A 65 6.65 17.87 6.68
N ASN A 66 7.31 17.24 7.65
CA ASN A 66 8.76 17.29 7.81
C ASN A 66 9.48 16.05 7.26
N ALA A 67 8.73 15.07 6.75
CA ALA A 67 9.31 13.89 6.15
C ALA A 67 9.93 14.25 4.80
N ARG A 68 11.13 13.72 4.57
CA ARG A 68 11.89 13.80 3.33
C ARG A 68 11.53 12.67 2.38
N SER A 69 11.37 11.45 2.89
CA SER A 69 11.19 10.27 2.05
C SER A 69 10.36 9.17 2.70
N LEU A 70 9.74 8.37 1.84
CA LEU A 70 9.09 7.12 2.19
C LEU A 70 9.80 5.96 1.47
N THR A 71 10.25 4.98 2.24
CA THR A 71 10.92 3.78 1.73
C THR A 71 10.20 2.51 2.20
N ILE A 72 10.01 1.57 1.29
CA ILE A 72 9.64 0.19 1.63
C ILE A 72 10.64 -0.78 1.03
N ARG A 73 10.92 -1.85 1.76
CA ARG A 73 11.58 -3.04 1.24
C ARG A 73 10.65 -4.22 1.41
N TYR A 74 10.45 -5.00 0.36
CA TYR A 74 9.53 -6.13 0.39
C TYR A 74 10.07 -7.31 -0.41
N ARG A 75 9.53 -8.49 -0.13
CA ARG A 75 9.78 -9.72 -0.87
C ARG A 75 8.48 -10.28 -1.41
N ILE A 76 8.55 -10.81 -2.62
CA ILE A 76 7.48 -11.62 -3.20
C ILE A 76 8.01 -13.02 -3.43
N ASP A 77 7.44 -13.98 -2.71
CA ASP A 77 7.68 -15.41 -2.90
C ASP A 77 6.52 -15.97 -3.73
N ALA A 78 6.77 -16.51 -4.92
CA ALA A 78 5.71 -17.06 -5.78
C ALA A 78 6.14 -18.35 -6.47
N SER A 79 5.19 -19.26 -6.67
CA SER A 79 5.42 -20.49 -7.45
C SER A 79 5.75 -20.18 -8.90
N GLU A 80 6.51 -21.07 -9.55
CA GLU A 80 6.83 -20.95 -10.97
C GLU A 80 5.57 -20.77 -11.83
N GLY A 81 5.64 -19.89 -12.83
CA GLY A 81 4.51 -19.57 -13.71
C GLY A 81 3.43 -18.67 -13.10
N THR A 82 3.55 -18.28 -11.82
CA THR A 82 2.60 -17.34 -11.20
C THR A 82 2.65 -15.97 -11.87
N ARG A 83 1.48 -15.45 -12.24
CA ARG A 83 1.29 -14.10 -12.77
C ARG A 83 0.50 -13.27 -11.79
N PHE A 84 0.82 -11.98 -11.72
CA PHE A 84 0.02 -10.99 -10.98
C PHE A 84 -0.90 -10.27 -11.97
N VAL A 85 -2.19 -10.18 -11.65
CA VAL A 85 -3.22 -9.68 -12.56
C VAL A 85 -3.95 -8.51 -11.91
N ALA A 86 -3.90 -7.35 -12.55
CA ALA A 86 -4.71 -6.20 -12.16
C ALA A 86 -6.19 -6.49 -12.46
N ASN A 87 -7.04 -6.57 -11.42
CA ASN A 87 -8.38 -7.14 -11.56
C ASN A 87 -9.27 -6.43 -12.60
N GLU A 88 -9.23 -5.10 -12.68
CA GLU A 88 -10.06 -4.34 -13.62
C GLU A 88 -9.39 -4.09 -14.99
N ARG A 89 -8.08 -4.34 -15.09
CA ARG A 89 -7.30 -4.23 -16.34
C ARG A 89 -6.30 -5.38 -16.49
N PRO A 90 -6.76 -6.62 -16.77
CA PRO A 90 -5.89 -7.80 -16.78
C PRO A 90 -4.77 -7.77 -17.84
N SER A 91 -4.89 -6.95 -18.88
CA SER A 91 -3.87 -6.75 -19.91
C SER A 91 -2.80 -5.72 -19.53
N SER A 92 -3.01 -4.96 -18.45
CA SER A 92 -2.03 -4.01 -17.92
C SER A 92 -1.13 -4.68 -16.88
N PRO A 93 0.15 -4.27 -16.78
CA PRO A 93 1.02 -4.74 -15.71
C PRO A 93 0.40 -4.47 -14.33
N ALA A 94 0.39 -5.49 -13.48
CA ALA A 94 0.06 -5.34 -12.07
C ALA A 94 1.22 -4.66 -11.34
N MET A 95 0.93 -3.63 -10.56
CA MET A 95 1.93 -2.75 -9.94
C MET A 95 1.64 -2.51 -8.47
N ILE A 96 2.70 -2.16 -7.75
CA ILE A 96 2.66 -1.55 -6.41
C ILE A 96 2.96 -0.04 -6.52
N SER A 97 2.26 0.78 -5.74
CA SER A 97 2.47 2.23 -5.66
C SER A 97 2.52 2.66 -4.20
N LEU A 98 3.46 3.53 -3.83
CA LEU A 98 3.46 4.16 -2.51
C LEU A 98 2.26 5.11 -2.38
N TYR A 99 1.78 5.28 -1.16
CA TYR A 99 0.51 5.94 -0.89
C TYR A 99 0.52 6.66 0.45
N PHE A 100 -0.16 7.81 0.49
CA PHE A 100 -0.65 8.38 1.74
C PHE A 100 -2.02 9.02 1.58
N GLN A 101 -2.71 9.15 2.71
CA GLN A 101 -4.06 9.67 2.82
C GLN A 101 -4.13 10.75 3.88
N ARG A 102 -4.79 11.85 3.52
CA ARG A 102 -5.14 12.92 4.43
C ARG A 102 -6.31 12.51 5.34
N ARG A 103 -6.26 12.93 6.59
CA ARG A 103 -7.38 12.87 7.54
C ARG A 103 -8.64 13.50 6.97
N GLY A 104 -9.77 12.88 7.24
CA GLY A 104 -11.09 13.36 6.82
C GLY A 104 -11.45 13.06 5.37
N ASP A 105 -10.69 12.19 4.69
CA ASP A 105 -11.12 11.62 3.41
C ASP A 105 -12.41 10.82 3.60
N ASN A 106 -13.32 10.97 2.64
CA ASN A 106 -14.61 10.28 2.63
C ASN A 106 -14.70 9.27 1.48
N TRP A 107 -13.57 9.00 0.82
CA TRP A 107 -13.43 8.09 -0.32
C TRP A 107 -14.17 8.52 -1.61
N SER A 108 -14.82 9.68 -1.61
CA SER A 108 -15.60 10.13 -2.77
C SER A 108 -14.74 10.59 -3.93
N ALA A 109 -13.50 11.04 -3.68
CA ALA A 109 -12.64 11.73 -4.65
C ALA A 109 -13.32 12.93 -5.34
N LYS A 110 -14.35 13.52 -4.71
CA LYS A 110 -15.10 14.64 -5.27
C LYS A 110 -14.82 15.93 -4.51
N ASN A 111 -14.87 17.03 -5.24
CA ASN A 111 -14.67 18.39 -4.71
C ASN A 111 -13.35 18.44 -3.93
N ARG A 112 -13.36 18.98 -2.70
CA ARG A 112 -12.17 19.04 -1.85
C ARG A 112 -11.47 17.68 -1.63
N HIS A 113 -12.20 16.56 -1.65
CA HIS A 113 -11.64 15.23 -1.39
C HIS A 113 -10.92 14.63 -2.62
N ALA A 114 -10.92 15.32 -3.77
CA ALA A 114 -10.21 14.88 -4.98
C ALA A 114 -8.68 14.83 -4.81
N SER A 115 -8.14 15.51 -3.79
CA SER A 115 -6.71 15.59 -3.47
C SER A 115 -6.39 15.10 -2.06
N TYR A 116 -7.20 14.21 -1.49
CA TYR A 116 -6.96 13.67 -0.14
C TYR A 116 -6.18 12.36 -0.16
N ARG A 117 -5.92 11.81 -1.35
CA ARG A 117 -5.20 10.57 -1.58
C ARG A 117 -4.14 10.79 -2.64
N TRP A 118 -2.91 10.45 -2.29
CA TRP A 118 -1.73 10.71 -3.11
C TRP A 118 -0.94 9.43 -3.30
N TYR A 119 -0.42 9.26 -4.52
CA TYR A 119 0.25 8.04 -4.94
C TYR A 119 1.59 8.35 -5.62
N SER A 120 2.52 7.40 -5.53
CA SER A 120 3.70 7.42 -6.42
C SER A 120 3.26 7.39 -7.88
N VAL A 121 3.87 8.25 -8.70
CA VAL A 121 3.62 8.30 -10.15
C VAL A 121 4.42 7.23 -10.90
N SER A 122 4.07 7.00 -12.17
CA SER A 122 4.37 5.77 -12.91
C SER A 122 5.85 5.43 -13.10
N ASP A 123 6.74 6.41 -13.18
CA ASP A 123 8.20 6.16 -13.25
C ASP A 123 8.78 5.68 -11.91
N LYS A 124 7.99 5.72 -10.83
CA LYS A 124 8.32 5.27 -9.46
C LYS A 124 7.36 4.19 -8.95
N THR A 125 6.71 3.47 -9.87
CA THR A 125 5.93 2.26 -9.57
C THR A 125 6.66 1.04 -10.10
N LEU A 126 6.65 -0.06 -9.34
CA LEU A 126 7.28 -1.31 -9.77
C LEU A 126 6.22 -2.33 -10.21
N PRO A 127 6.45 -3.07 -11.31
CA PRO A 127 5.65 -4.25 -11.61
C PRO A 127 5.83 -5.29 -10.49
N LEU A 128 4.80 -6.07 -10.22
CA LEU A 128 4.89 -7.16 -9.25
C LEU A 128 5.60 -8.35 -9.88
N THR A 129 6.79 -8.66 -9.37
CA THR A 129 7.57 -9.82 -9.77
C THR A 129 8.15 -10.52 -8.54
N PRO A 130 8.43 -11.83 -8.59
CA PRO A 130 9.09 -12.54 -7.50
C PRO A 130 10.48 -11.94 -7.18
N GLY A 131 10.90 -12.07 -5.93
CA GLY A 131 12.18 -11.56 -5.43
C GLY A 131 12.04 -10.40 -4.45
N GLU A 132 13.18 -9.85 -4.05
CA GLU A 132 13.26 -8.68 -3.17
C GLU A 132 13.30 -7.38 -3.95
N HIS A 133 12.61 -6.38 -3.42
CA HIS A 133 12.45 -5.07 -4.05
C HIS A 133 12.57 -3.96 -3.00
N THR A 134 13.05 -2.81 -3.43
CA THR A 134 13.06 -1.58 -2.63
C THR A 134 12.47 -0.44 -3.45
N ILE A 135 11.53 0.30 -2.86
CA ILE A 135 10.97 1.52 -3.44
C ILE A 135 11.26 2.65 -2.46
N THR A 136 11.91 3.70 -2.94
CA THR A 136 12.08 4.96 -2.20
C THR A 136 11.51 6.08 -3.03
N LEU A 137 10.71 6.94 -2.41
CA LEU A 137 10.20 8.16 -3.02
C LEU A 137 10.42 9.34 -2.08
N ASN A 138 10.94 10.45 -2.60
CA ASN A 138 11.03 11.66 -1.82
C ASN A 138 9.67 12.37 -1.83
N PHE A 139 9.28 12.99 -0.73
CA PHE A 139 8.06 13.81 -0.70
C PHE A 139 8.19 15.08 -1.56
N ARG A 140 9.41 15.42 -1.98
CA ARG A 140 9.69 16.48 -2.98
C ARG A 140 9.63 16.01 -4.43
N ASP A 141 9.60 14.70 -4.67
CA ASP A 141 9.36 14.16 -6.01
C ASP A 141 7.90 14.39 -6.40
N GLU A 142 7.54 14.07 -7.65
CA GLU A 142 6.16 14.21 -8.11
C GLU A 142 5.26 13.12 -7.51
N TRP A 143 4.08 13.52 -7.02
CA TRP A 143 3.01 12.63 -6.57
C TRP A 143 1.73 12.95 -7.32
N GLY A 144 0.93 11.91 -7.60
CA GLY A 144 -0.36 12.05 -8.26
C GLY A 144 -1.50 11.91 -7.27
N ALA A 145 -2.40 12.89 -7.23
CA ALA A 145 -3.67 12.77 -6.52
C ALA A 145 -4.58 11.74 -7.20
N VAL A 146 -5.57 11.22 -6.47
CA VAL A 146 -6.54 10.24 -7.02
C VAL A 146 -7.26 10.73 -8.28
N MET A 147 -7.48 12.04 -8.42
CA MET A 147 -8.07 12.65 -9.64
C MET A 147 -7.04 13.26 -10.59
N GLY A 148 -5.75 12.93 -10.45
CA GLY A 148 -4.70 13.27 -11.39
C GLY A 148 -3.99 14.62 -11.16
N ALA A 149 -4.37 15.39 -10.14
CA ALA A 149 -3.62 16.58 -9.75
C ALA A 149 -2.18 16.21 -9.37
N GLN A 150 -1.24 17.05 -9.78
CA GLN A 150 0.20 16.88 -9.52
C GLN A 150 0.57 17.58 -8.20
N SER A 151 1.61 17.12 -7.51
CA SER A 151 2.03 17.63 -6.19
C SER A 151 2.86 18.90 -6.29
N ARG A 152 3.66 19.06 -7.35
CA ARG A 152 4.59 20.18 -7.46
C ARG A 152 3.88 21.53 -7.43
N GLY A 153 4.15 22.30 -6.38
CA GLY A 153 3.55 23.63 -6.17
C GLY A 153 2.06 23.59 -5.84
N ASN A 154 1.52 22.43 -5.46
CA ASN A 154 0.11 22.24 -5.13
C ASN A 154 -0.12 22.35 -3.62
N PRO A 155 -0.81 23.41 -3.13
CA PRO A 155 -1.06 23.57 -1.70
C PRO A 155 -1.87 22.42 -1.07
N ALA A 156 -2.69 21.71 -1.86
CA ALA A 156 -3.44 20.56 -1.37
C ALA A 156 -2.54 19.36 -1.07
N PHE A 157 -1.36 19.27 -1.69
CA PHE A 157 -0.36 18.25 -1.36
C PHE A 157 0.27 18.54 0.00
N GLU A 158 0.70 19.79 0.23
CA GLU A 158 1.28 20.22 1.50
C GLU A 158 0.29 20.06 2.66
N ASP A 159 -0.97 20.49 2.48
CA ASP A 159 -2.05 20.27 3.46
C ASP A 159 -2.31 18.78 3.72
N ALA A 160 -2.18 17.93 2.69
CA ALA A 160 -2.32 16.48 2.85
C ALA A 160 -1.14 15.85 3.60
N LEU A 161 0.08 16.35 3.43
CA LEU A 161 1.25 15.92 4.22
C LEU A 161 1.10 16.36 5.68
N GLU A 162 0.71 17.61 5.92
CA GLU A 162 0.52 18.15 7.26
C GLU A 162 -0.55 17.37 8.03
N ASN A 163 -1.65 17.03 7.35
CA ASN A 163 -2.80 16.33 7.90
C ASN A 163 -2.86 14.85 7.52
N ALA A 164 -1.73 14.20 7.31
CA ALA A 164 -1.68 12.77 7.01
C ALA A 164 -2.31 11.93 8.15
N GLU A 165 -3.00 10.86 7.78
CA GLU A 165 -3.61 9.89 8.71
C GLU A 165 -3.20 8.46 8.37
N ARG A 166 -3.11 8.12 7.08
CA ARG A 166 -2.67 6.80 6.63
C ARG A 166 -1.50 6.90 5.67
N VAL A 167 -0.60 5.92 5.75
CA VAL A 167 0.55 5.77 4.85
C VAL A 167 0.73 4.30 4.53
N GLY A 168 1.28 3.99 3.36
CA GLY A 168 1.60 2.63 2.96
C GLY A 168 1.73 2.49 1.46
N PHE A 169 1.09 1.47 0.91
CA PHE A 169 1.14 1.15 -0.50
C PHE A 169 -0.16 0.53 -1.00
N VAL A 170 -0.35 0.59 -2.31
CA VAL A 170 -1.54 0.08 -2.99
C VAL A 170 -1.18 -0.78 -4.19
N PHE A 171 -2.08 -1.67 -4.57
CA PHE A 171 -1.94 -2.57 -5.70
C PHE A 171 -2.96 -2.23 -6.80
N GLY A 172 -2.54 -2.32 -8.06
CA GLY A 172 -3.40 -2.05 -9.21
C GLY A 172 -2.60 -1.97 -10.51
N TRP A 173 -2.88 -0.98 -11.34
CA TRP A 173 -2.09 -0.64 -12.54
C TRP A 173 -1.86 0.88 -12.61
N SER A 174 -1.08 1.33 -13.59
CA SER A 174 -0.68 2.75 -13.75
C SER A 174 -1.84 3.76 -13.83
N GLY A 175 -3.04 3.35 -14.22
CA GLY A 175 -4.25 4.19 -14.30
C GLY A 175 -5.31 3.88 -13.23
N GLY A 176 -5.08 2.88 -12.39
CA GLY A 176 -6.03 2.39 -11.38
C GLY A 176 -5.30 1.93 -10.13
N ARG A 177 -4.57 2.85 -9.50
CA ARG A 177 -3.84 2.58 -8.26
C ARG A 177 -4.84 2.28 -7.14
N GLY A 178 -4.67 1.16 -6.47
CA GLY A 178 -5.63 0.67 -5.46
C GLY A 178 -6.88 0.03 -6.04
N HIS A 179 -6.91 -0.32 -7.33
CA HIS A 179 -8.02 -1.08 -7.92
C HIS A 179 -7.84 -2.59 -7.82
N GLY A 180 -6.72 -3.05 -7.27
CA GLY A 180 -6.59 -4.41 -6.79
C GLY A 180 -5.83 -5.33 -7.73
N VAL A 181 -5.18 -6.31 -7.11
CA VAL A 181 -4.43 -7.37 -7.78
C VAL A 181 -4.75 -8.71 -7.13
N HIS A 182 -4.78 -9.77 -7.95
CA HIS A 182 -4.71 -11.17 -7.52
C HIS A 182 -3.53 -11.87 -8.17
N ALA A 183 -3.16 -13.05 -7.66
CA ALA A 183 -2.14 -13.90 -8.27
C ALA A 183 -2.81 -15.12 -8.92
N THR A 184 -2.26 -15.64 -10.03
CA THR A 184 -2.82 -16.84 -10.68
C THR A 184 -2.37 -18.15 -10.05
N GLY A 185 -1.55 -18.08 -9.01
CA GLY A 185 -0.96 -19.19 -8.28
C GLY A 185 -0.50 -18.74 -6.90
N PRO A 186 0.04 -19.65 -6.06
CA PRO A 186 0.52 -19.30 -4.73
C PRO A 186 1.56 -18.19 -4.78
N ALA A 187 1.26 -17.07 -4.11
CA ALA A 187 2.18 -15.95 -3.97
C ALA A 187 2.00 -15.28 -2.61
N ARG A 188 3.10 -14.95 -1.95
CA ARG A 188 3.17 -14.26 -0.67
C ARG A 188 3.90 -12.93 -0.84
N PHE A 189 3.33 -11.88 -0.25
CA PHE A 189 4.00 -10.62 -0.02
C PHE A 189 4.50 -10.58 1.42
N THR A 190 5.76 -10.18 1.63
CA THR A 190 6.33 -9.93 2.96
C THR A 190 6.95 -8.53 2.97
N LEU A 191 6.53 -7.69 3.91
CA LEU A 191 7.13 -6.38 4.17
C LEU A 191 8.37 -6.59 5.05
N LEU A 192 9.55 -6.36 4.47
CA LEU A 192 10.83 -6.56 5.15
C LEU A 192 11.27 -5.30 5.91
N ASP A 193 10.92 -4.13 5.40
CA ASP A 193 11.25 -2.85 6.04
C ASP A 193 10.29 -1.74 5.59
N PHE A 194 10.08 -0.78 6.48
CA PHE A 194 9.30 0.43 6.21
C PHE A 194 9.90 1.61 6.97
N GLU A 195 10.21 2.67 6.25
CA GLU A 195 10.88 3.84 6.82
C GLU A 195 10.28 5.14 6.30
N ILE A 196 10.05 6.06 7.23
CA ILE A 196 9.79 7.47 6.95
C ILE A 196 10.95 8.25 7.58
N ARG A 197 11.64 9.04 6.77
CA ARG A 197 12.71 9.95 7.18
C ARG A 197 12.31 11.37 6.88
#